data_AF-A0A847NE94-F1
#
_entry.id   AF-A0A847NE94-F1
#
_cell.length_a   1.000
_cell.length_b   1.000
_cell.length_c   1.000
_cell.angle_alpha   90.00
_cell.angle_beta   90.00
_cell.angle_gamma   90.00
#
_symmetry.space_group_name_H-M   'P 1'
#
loop_
_entity.id
_entity.type
_entity.pdbx_description
1 polymer ?
#
loop_
_entity_poly.entity_id
_entity_poly.type
_entity_poly.pdbx_seq_one_letter_code
_entity_poly.pdbx_strand_id
1 'polypeptide(L)'
;MAKYVCSVCGFVYDEAIGMPEAGIAPGTRWEELPDDWVCPICGAEKSEFEKQGESTSTREEKAKPVIDTPSDMKELSPLEISALCTNLARGCEKQYKQEEADLFKELAGYFKSVSAPSEDPNFSRLLDLIEKDLEKGFPNANAVAADAKDRGALRALTWSEKVTRILKSLLTRYQKEGEAMLENTGVYVCTICGFVYIGDKLPEVCPVCKVPNWKFEKVEGR
;
A
#
# COMPACT_ATOMS: atom_id res chain seq x y z
N MET A 1 -8.28 -29.00 7.33
CA MET A 1 -9.10 -27.79 7.53
C MET A 1 -8.62 -26.74 6.54
N ALA A 2 -9.45 -25.76 6.19
CA ALA A 2 -9.09 -24.79 5.17
C ALA A 2 -8.05 -23.80 5.73
N LYS A 3 -7.27 -23.22 4.82
CA LYS A 3 -6.34 -22.13 5.12
C LYS A 3 -6.72 -20.95 4.26
N TYR A 4 -6.61 -19.75 4.79
CA TYR A 4 -6.95 -18.50 4.11
C TYR A 4 -5.72 -17.60 4.10
N VAL A 5 -5.36 -17.07 2.93
CA VAL A 5 -4.19 -16.23 2.77
C VAL A 5 -4.65 -14.80 2.50
N CYS A 6 -4.18 -13.86 3.32
CA CYS A 6 -4.38 -12.44 3.08
C CYS A 6 -3.70 -12.06 1.77
N SER A 7 -4.47 -11.61 0.78
CA SER A 7 -3.97 -11.16 -0.53
C SER A 7 -2.98 -9.98 -0.39
N VAL A 8 -3.11 -9.22 0.71
CA VAL A 8 -2.38 -8.00 0.94
C VAL A 8 -0.99 -8.23 1.54
N CYS A 9 -0.92 -8.88 2.71
CA CYS A 9 0.36 -9.09 3.42
C CYS A 9 0.88 -10.54 3.36
N GLY A 10 0.05 -11.49 2.93
CA GLY A 10 0.39 -12.92 2.87
C GLY A 10 0.25 -13.66 4.20
N PHE A 11 -0.34 -13.06 5.23
CA PHE A 11 -0.69 -13.77 6.48
C PHE A 11 -1.61 -14.96 6.17
N VAL A 12 -1.33 -16.11 6.79
CA VAL A 12 -2.12 -17.33 6.60
C VAL A 12 -2.89 -17.62 7.89
N TYR A 13 -4.22 -17.57 7.81
CA TYR A 13 -5.10 -18.10 8.84
C TYR A 13 -5.33 -19.59 8.59
N ASP A 14 -5.01 -20.43 9.57
CA ASP A 14 -5.21 -21.88 9.52
C ASP A 14 -6.31 -22.26 10.51
N GLU A 15 -7.46 -22.70 10.01
CA GLU A 15 -8.59 -23.09 10.86
C GLU A 15 -8.22 -24.19 11.85
N ALA A 16 -7.28 -25.08 11.54
CA ALA A 16 -6.86 -26.13 12.46
C ALA A 16 -6.10 -25.59 13.68
N ILE A 17 -5.40 -24.47 13.50
CA ILE A 17 -4.60 -23.84 14.55
C ILE A 17 -5.42 -22.76 15.27
N GLY A 18 -6.33 -22.08 14.57
CA GLY A 18 -7.00 -20.89 15.06
C GLY A 18 -6.00 -19.77 15.35
N MET A 19 -6.35 -18.87 16.28
CA MET A 19 -5.45 -17.86 16.83
C MET A 19 -5.70 -17.70 18.34
N PRO A 20 -5.21 -18.63 19.19
CA PRO A 20 -5.51 -18.61 20.62
C PRO A 20 -5.11 -17.32 21.33
N GLU A 21 -4.01 -16.68 20.88
CA GLU A 21 -3.53 -15.39 21.40
C GLU A 21 -4.52 -14.24 21.17
N ALA A 22 -5.35 -14.34 20.14
CA ALA A 22 -6.41 -13.39 19.82
C ALA A 22 -7.81 -13.89 20.25
N GLY A 23 -7.87 -14.95 21.06
CA GLY A 23 -9.13 -15.54 21.54
C GLY A 23 -9.86 -16.44 20.54
N ILE A 24 -9.24 -16.80 19.41
CA ILE A 24 -9.83 -17.67 18.39
C ILE A 24 -9.35 -19.10 18.63
N ALA A 25 -10.26 -19.99 19.02
CA ALA A 25 -9.91 -21.37 19.36
C ALA A 25 -9.41 -22.15 18.13
N PRO A 26 -8.50 -23.13 18.31
CA PRO A 26 -8.18 -24.10 17.27
C PRO A 26 -9.45 -24.81 16.81
N GLY A 27 -9.64 -24.93 15.50
CA GLY A 27 -10.85 -25.48 14.91
C GLY A 27 -11.89 -24.46 14.47
N THR A 28 -11.74 -23.17 14.81
CA THR A 28 -12.68 -22.11 14.41
C THR A 28 -12.65 -21.93 12.90
N ARG A 29 -13.80 -22.13 12.26
CA ARG A 29 -13.92 -22.00 10.79
C ARG A 29 -13.88 -20.54 10.36
N TRP A 30 -13.51 -20.27 9.11
CA TRP A 30 -13.47 -18.91 8.56
C TRP A 30 -14.82 -18.19 8.65
N GLU A 31 -15.91 -18.92 8.44
CA GLU A 31 -17.27 -18.41 8.56
C GLU A 31 -17.69 -18.13 10.01
N GLU A 32 -16.99 -18.71 10.98
CA GLU A 32 -17.26 -18.51 12.42
C GLU A 32 -16.43 -17.37 13.02
N LEU A 33 -15.45 -16.85 12.29
CA LEU A 33 -14.73 -15.65 12.72
C LEU A 33 -15.70 -14.46 12.77
N PRO A 34 -15.57 -13.53 13.73
CA PRO A 34 -16.37 -12.31 13.79
C PRO A 34 -16.34 -11.52 12.47
N ASP A 35 -17.42 -10.80 12.15
CA ASP A 35 -17.51 -10.00 10.91
C ASP A 35 -16.56 -8.79 10.91
N ASP A 36 -16.23 -8.30 12.09
CA ASP A 36 -15.26 -7.22 12.36
C ASP A 36 -13.82 -7.73 12.48
N TRP A 37 -13.59 -9.04 12.29
CA TRP A 37 -12.24 -9.58 12.33
C TRP A 37 -11.39 -9.00 11.20
N VAL A 38 -10.18 -8.57 11.56
CA VAL A 38 -9.19 -8.02 10.63
C VAL A 38 -7.88 -8.79 10.71
N CYS A 39 -7.12 -8.76 9.62
CA CYS A 39 -5.81 -9.39 9.55
C CYS A 39 -4.89 -8.83 10.66
N PRO A 40 -4.32 -9.67 11.53
CA PRO A 40 -3.51 -9.22 12.67
C PRO A 40 -2.20 -8.54 12.25
N ILE A 41 -1.75 -8.79 11.02
CA ILE A 41 -0.49 -8.23 10.50
C ILE A 41 -0.70 -6.85 9.88
N CYS A 42 -1.85 -6.62 9.24
CA CYS A 42 -2.00 -5.48 8.35
C CYS A 42 -3.36 -4.77 8.41
N GLY A 43 -4.30 -5.28 9.19
CA GLY A 43 -5.63 -4.68 9.36
C GLY A 43 -6.61 -4.92 8.20
N ALA A 44 -6.20 -5.67 7.16
CA ALA A 44 -7.08 -6.02 6.04
C ALA A 44 -8.35 -6.76 6.51
N GLU A 45 -9.50 -6.39 5.94
CA GLU A 45 -10.79 -7.03 6.22
C GLU A 45 -10.83 -8.48 5.69
N LYS A 46 -11.80 -9.29 6.16
CA LYS A 46 -11.99 -10.68 5.71
C LYS A 46 -12.17 -10.83 4.20
N SER A 47 -12.72 -9.82 3.53
CA SER A 47 -12.92 -9.81 2.07
C SER A 47 -11.61 -9.85 1.28
N GLU A 48 -10.49 -9.45 1.89
CA GLU A 48 -9.16 -9.46 1.27
C GLU A 48 -8.40 -10.79 1.47
N PHE A 49 -9.09 -11.85 1.89
CA PHE A 49 -8.49 -13.18 2.03
C PHE A 49 -8.98 -14.14 0.97
N GLU A 50 -8.04 -14.92 0.45
CA GLU A 50 -8.30 -15.97 -0.53
C GLU A 50 -8.08 -17.34 0.10
N LYS A 51 -8.98 -18.29 -0.19
CA LYS A 51 -8.86 -19.65 0.30
C LYS A 51 -7.70 -20.36 -0.40
N GLN A 52 -6.75 -20.86 0.37
CA GLN A 52 -5.55 -21.52 -0.13
C GLN A 52 -5.93 -22.80 -0.89
N GLY A 53 -5.79 -22.77 -2.22
CA GLY A 53 -6.12 -23.89 -3.11
C GLY A 53 -7.27 -23.62 -4.09
N GLU A 54 -8.04 -22.53 -3.90
CA GLU A 54 -8.93 -22.02 -4.94
C GLU A 54 -8.13 -21.05 -5.81
N SER A 55 -7.60 -21.55 -6.93
CA SER A 55 -7.20 -20.66 -8.02
C SER A 55 -8.48 -20.12 -8.65
N THR A 56 -8.97 -18.97 -8.21
CA THR A 56 -9.83 -18.14 -9.06
C THR A 56 -8.96 -17.57 -10.18
N SER A 57 -8.57 -18.46 -11.09
CA SER A 57 -8.24 -18.14 -12.47
C SER A 57 -9.55 -17.76 -13.17
N THR A 58 -10.20 -16.68 -12.74
CA THR A 58 -10.87 -15.84 -13.72
C THR A 58 -9.74 -15.27 -14.55
N ARG A 59 -9.44 -15.94 -15.68
CA ARG A 59 -8.80 -15.28 -16.81
C ARG A 59 -9.78 -14.18 -17.22
N GLU A 60 -9.70 -13.03 -16.56
CA GLU A 60 -10.24 -11.81 -17.12
C GLU A 60 -9.60 -11.67 -18.50
N GLU A 61 -10.44 -11.60 -19.53
CA GLU A 61 -10.00 -11.32 -20.88
C GLU A 61 -9.04 -10.14 -20.82
N LYS A 62 -7.80 -10.35 -21.26
CA LYS A 62 -6.75 -9.32 -21.27
C LYS A 62 -7.31 -8.07 -21.92
N ALA A 63 -7.71 -7.09 -21.11
CA ALA A 63 -8.07 -5.78 -21.59
C ALA A 63 -6.88 -5.30 -22.42
N LYS A 64 -7.12 -4.97 -23.70
CA LYS A 64 -6.07 -4.41 -24.54
C LYS A 64 -5.56 -3.16 -23.81
N PRO A 65 -4.25 -3.06 -23.53
CA PRO A 65 -3.72 -1.91 -22.82
C PRO A 65 -4.06 -0.65 -23.62
N VAL A 66 -4.75 0.28 -22.98
CA VAL A 66 -5.01 1.59 -23.58
C VAL A 66 -3.83 2.46 -23.16
N ILE A 67 -2.89 2.64 -24.08
CA ILE A 67 -1.86 3.67 -23.96
C ILE A 67 -2.52 4.94 -24.47
N ASP A 68 -3.05 5.74 -23.54
CA ASP A 68 -3.45 7.10 -23.86
C ASP A 68 -2.15 7.86 -24.10
N THR A 69 -1.79 8.10 -25.37
CA THR A 69 -0.66 8.95 -25.72
C THR A 69 -1.03 10.38 -25.38
N PRO A 70 -0.47 10.98 -24.31
CA PRO A 70 -0.81 12.36 -23.96
C PRO A 70 -0.34 13.24 -25.11
N SER A 71 -1.27 13.94 -25.74
CA SER A 71 -1.00 14.84 -26.87
C SER A 71 -0.09 16.02 -26.48
N ASP A 72 -0.02 16.35 -25.19
CA ASP A 72 0.74 17.48 -24.67
C ASP A 72 1.44 17.11 -23.35
N MET A 73 2.67 17.59 -23.15
CA MET A 73 3.39 17.47 -21.89
C MET A 73 2.60 18.22 -20.80
N LYS A 74 1.86 17.48 -19.97
CA LYS A 74 1.12 18.04 -18.84
C LYS A 74 2.12 18.59 -17.82
N GLU A 75 1.99 19.87 -17.47
CA GLU A 75 2.76 20.46 -16.38
C GLU A 75 2.40 19.79 -15.04
N LEU A 76 3.42 19.44 -14.27
CA LEU A 76 3.27 18.89 -12.93
C LEU A 76 2.92 20.02 -11.95
N SER A 77 1.97 19.75 -11.06
CA SER A 77 1.69 20.63 -9.92
C SER A 77 2.90 20.73 -8.99
N PRO A 78 3.00 21.78 -8.16
CA PRO A 78 4.08 21.88 -7.19
C PRO A 78 4.20 20.65 -6.27
N LEU A 79 3.07 20.06 -5.85
CA LEU A 79 3.11 18.87 -5.00
C LEU A 79 3.68 17.64 -5.75
N GLU A 80 3.33 17.47 -7.03
CA GLU A 80 3.89 16.40 -7.87
C GLU A 80 5.40 16.60 -8.09
N ILE A 81 5.85 17.84 -8.30
CA ILE A 81 7.29 18.14 -8.41
C ILE A 81 8.00 17.88 -7.09
N SER A 82 7.40 18.26 -5.95
CA SER A 82 7.94 17.96 -4.62
C SER A 82 8.14 16.46 -4.41
N ALA A 83 7.14 15.65 -4.78
CA ALA A 83 7.22 14.20 -4.71
C ALA A 83 8.31 13.64 -5.63
N LEU A 84 8.41 14.15 -6.86
CA LEU A 84 9.47 13.79 -7.81
C LEU A 84 10.87 14.08 -7.26
N CYS A 85 11.09 15.30 -6.75
CA CYS A 85 12.36 15.70 -6.15
C CYS A 85 12.71 14.84 -4.92
N THR A 86 11.73 14.48 -4.09
CA THR A 86 11.95 13.58 -2.95
C THR A 86 12.42 12.18 -3.40
N ASN A 87 11.85 11.66 -4.49
CA ASN A 87 12.27 10.38 -5.07
C ASN A 87 13.67 10.46 -5.70
N LEU A 88 13.99 11.56 -6.39
CA LEU A 88 15.31 11.81 -6.95
C LEU A 88 16.38 11.91 -5.85
N ALA A 89 16.07 12.61 -4.75
CA ALA A 89 16.96 12.71 -3.60
C ALA A 89 17.33 11.31 -3.06
N ARG A 90 16.34 10.45 -2.82
CA ARG A 90 16.55 9.06 -2.40
C ARG A 90 17.37 8.25 -3.41
N GLY A 91 17.18 8.51 -4.70
CA GLY A 91 17.97 7.92 -5.77
C GLY A 91 19.44 8.34 -5.71
N CYS A 92 19.72 9.61 -5.44
CA CYS A 92 21.07 10.14 -5.27
C CYS A 92 21.76 9.60 -4.02
N GLU A 93 21.06 9.52 -2.89
CA GLU A 93 21.60 8.92 -1.65
C GLU A 93 22.10 7.49 -1.87
N LYS A 94 21.31 6.67 -2.57
CA LYS A 94 21.69 5.28 -2.91
C LYS A 94 22.90 5.18 -3.85
N GLN A 95 23.22 6.26 -4.54
CA GLN A 95 24.37 6.37 -5.45
C GLN A 95 25.54 7.11 -4.81
N TYR A 96 25.49 7.40 -3.50
CA TYR A 96 26.50 8.15 -2.76
C TYR A 96 26.72 9.59 -3.29
N LYS A 97 25.67 10.17 -3.87
CA LYS A 97 25.63 11.54 -4.42
C LYS A 97 24.97 12.48 -3.42
N GLN A 98 25.70 12.79 -2.35
CA GLN A 98 25.13 13.50 -1.20
C GLN A 98 24.73 14.95 -1.53
N GLU A 99 25.57 15.66 -2.28
CA GLU A 99 25.29 17.04 -2.68
C GLU A 99 24.01 17.15 -3.52
N GLU A 100 23.87 16.30 -4.55
CA GLU A 100 22.67 16.29 -5.37
C GLU A 100 21.44 15.83 -4.59
N ALA A 101 21.60 14.88 -3.67
CA ALA A 101 20.50 14.45 -2.80
C ALA A 101 19.97 15.61 -1.96
N ASP A 102 20.87 16.42 -1.38
CA ASP A 102 20.50 17.53 -0.52
C ASP A 102 19.88 18.68 -1.32
N LEU A 103 20.38 18.97 -2.53
CA LEU A 103 19.75 19.91 -3.46
C LEU A 103 18.34 19.48 -3.86
N PHE A 104 18.12 18.18 -4.14
CA PHE A 104 16.78 17.69 -4.44
C PHE A 104 15.85 17.75 -3.22
N LYS A 105 16.35 17.59 -1.99
CA LYS A 105 15.55 17.81 -0.77
C LYS A 105 15.15 19.27 -0.61
N GLU A 106 16.05 20.20 -0.92
CA GLU A 106 15.75 21.63 -0.88
C GLU A 106 14.65 21.99 -1.88
N LEU A 107 14.78 21.52 -3.14
CA LEU A 107 13.74 21.68 -4.15
C LEU A 107 12.41 21.05 -3.71
N ALA A 108 12.45 19.83 -3.17
CA ALA A 108 11.25 19.17 -2.64
C ALA A 108 10.57 20.00 -1.55
N GLY A 109 11.34 20.57 -0.63
CA GLY A 109 10.87 21.47 0.42
C GLY A 109 10.25 22.74 -0.13
N TYR A 110 10.91 23.40 -1.09
CA TYR A 110 10.38 24.58 -1.78
C TYR A 110 9.04 24.28 -2.45
N PHE A 111 8.97 23.27 -3.32
CA PHE A 111 7.76 22.93 -4.06
C PHE A 111 6.61 22.49 -3.15
N LYS A 112 6.92 21.84 -2.02
CA LYS A 112 5.92 21.55 -0.98
C LYS A 112 5.39 22.82 -0.33
N SER A 113 6.26 23.79 -0.05
CA SER A 113 5.88 25.05 0.61
C SER A 113 4.97 25.93 -0.25
N VAL A 114 5.08 25.85 -1.57
CA VAL A 114 4.23 26.58 -2.53
C VAL A 114 3.05 25.76 -3.04
N SER A 115 2.89 24.52 -2.57
CA SER A 115 1.74 23.70 -2.94
C SER A 115 0.47 24.19 -2.24
N ALA A 116 -0.62 24.33 -3.00
CA ALA A 116 -1.92 24.65 -2.45
C ALA A 116 -2.49 23.41 -1.73
N PRO A 117 -3.14 23.59 -0.56
CA PRO A 117 -3.97 22.54 0.04
C PRO A 117 -5.04 22.05 -0.94
N SER A 118 -5.53 20.83 -0.74
CA SER A 118 -6.68 20.33 -1.51
C SER A 118 -7.90 21.23 -1.25
N GLU A 119 -8.60 21.63 -2.31
CA GLU A 119 -9.77 22.53 -2.22
C GLU A 119 -10.96 21.87 -1.50
N ASP A 120 -11.06 20.54 -1.58
CA ASP A 120 -12.12 19.74 -0.97
C ASP A 120 -11.55 18.41 -0.43
N PRO A 121 -10.87 18.43 0.73
CA PRO A 121 -10.29 17.23 1.33
C PRO A 121 -11.40 16.33 1.88
N ASN A 122 -11.70 15.25 1.16
CA ASN A 122 -12.75 14.31 1.52
C ASN A 122 -12.23 12.85 1.44
N PHE A 123 -12.44 12.09 2.52
CA PHE A 123 -12.04 10.67 2.59
C PHE A 123 -12.69 9.82 1.51
N SER A 124 -13.97 10.05 1.18
CA SER A 124 -14.67 9.31 0.12
C SER A 124 -14.00 9.54 -1.23
N ARG A 125 -13.65 10.79 -1.54
CA ARG A 125 -12.96 11.14 -2.78
C ARG A 125 -11.58 10.50 -2.86
N LEU A 126 -10.85 10.43 -1.74
CA LEU A 126 -9.56 9.74 -1.68
C LEU A 126 -9.72 8.23 -1.92
N LEU A 127 -10.75 7.60 -1.34
CA LEU A 127 -11.08 6.20 -1.59
C LEU A 127 -11.44 5.97 -3.06
N ASP A 128 -12.24 6.84 -3.69
CA ASP A 128 -12.60 6.73 -5.11
C ASP A 128 -11.35 6.75 -6.03
N LEU A 129 -10.35 7.57 -5.70
CA LEU A 129 -9.07 7.61 -6.43
C LEU A 129 -8.30 6.31 -6.26
N ILE A 130 -8.23 5.79 -5.03
CA ILE A 130 -7.58 4.51 -4.72
C ILE A 130 -8.27 3.35 -5.44
N GLU A 131 -9.60 3.32 -5.45
CA GLU A 131 -10.37 2.30 -6.15
C GLU A 131 -10.15 2.36 -7.65
N LYS A 132 -10.15 3.56 -8.23
CA LYS A 132 -9.81 3.74 -9.65
C LYS A 132 -8.42 3.19 -9.98
N ASP A 133 -7.43 3.43 -9.13
CA ASP A 133 -6.09 2.88 -9.31
C ASP A 133 -6.09 1.35 -9.23
N LEU A 134 -6.78 0.76 -8.25
CA LEU A 134 -6.85 -0.70 -8.06
C LEU A 134 -7.63 -1.41 -9.19
N GLU A 135 -8.74 -0.84 -9.65
CA GLU A 135 -9.61 -1.46 -10.66
C GLU A 135 -9.14 -1.24 -12.10
N LYS A 136 -8.47 -0.11 -12.37
CA LYS A 136 -8.13 0.29 -13.75
C LYS A 136 -6.66 0.64 -13.91
N GLY A 137 -6.10 1.44 -12.99
CA GLY A 137 -4.72 1.92 -13.06
C GLY A 137 -3.69 0.79 -13.07
N PHE A 138 -3.65 -0.01 -12.00
CA PHE A 138 -2.73 -1.14 -11.85
C PHE A 138 -2.96 -2.22 -12.90
N PRO A 139 -4.19 -2.68 -13.20
CA PRO A 139 -4.40 -3.66 -14.27
C PRO A 139 -3.85 -3.21 -15.63
N ASN A 140 -4.12 -1.96 -16.03
CA ASN A 140 -3.60 -1.41 -17.28
C ASN A 140 -2.06 -1.30 -17.26
N ALA A 141 -1.48 -0.74 -16.19
CA ALA A 141 -0.03 -0.60 -16.07
C ALA A 141 0.69 -1.96 -16.03
N ASN A 142 0.13 -2.95 -15.34
CA ASN A 142 0.64 -4.32 -15.32
C ASN A 142 0.58 -4.96 -16.71
N ALA A 143 -0.51 -4.76 -17.46
CA ALA A 143 -0.63 -5.26 -18.83
C ALA A 143 0.43 -4.66 -19.76
N VAL A 144 0.63 -3.34 -19.70
CA VAL A 144 1.68 -2.63 -20.46
C VAL A 144 3.08 -3.14 -20.09
N ALA A 145 3.39 -3.22 -18.80
CA ALA A 145 4.70 -3.68 -18.32
C ALA A 145 4.95 -5.15 -18.67
N ALA A 146 3.92 -6.00 -18.64
CA ALA A 146 4.01 -7.40 -19.02
C ALA A 146 4.26 -7.58 -20.52
N ASP A 147 3.58 -6.82 -21.37
CA ASP A 147 3.78 -6.83 -22.83
C ASP A 147 5.20 -6.38 -23.19
N ALA A 148 5.68 -5.31 -22.53
CA ALA A 148 7.06 -4.83 -22.65
C ALA A 148 8.11 -5.77 -22.01
N LYS A 149 7.68 -6.80 -21.27
CA LYS A 149 8.54 -7.70 -20.47
C LYS A 149 9.44 -6.94 -19.47
N ASP A 150 8.98 -5.79 -19.00
CA ASP A 150 9.71 -4.96 -18.04
C ASP A 150 9.54 -5.51 -16.62
N ARG A 151 10.50 -6.35 -16.24
CA ARG A 151 10.56 -6.93 -14.89
C ARG A 151 10.70 -5.90 -13.78
N GLY A 152 11.33 -4.75 -14.05
CA GLY A 152 11.52 -3.69 -13.07
C GLY A 152 10.19 -3.02 -12.75
N ALA A 153 9.48 -2.61 -13.80
CA ALA A 153 8.14 -2.04 -13.69
C ALA A 153 7.16 -3.01 -13.04
N LEU A 154 7.13 -4.28 -13.48
CA LEU A 154 6.24 -5.30 -12.88
C LEU A 154 6.46 -5.47 -11.37
N ARG A 155 7.73 -5.46 -10.91
CA ARG A 155 8.03 -5.52 -9.48
C ARG A 155 7.53 -4.29 -8.74
N ALA A 156 7.77 -3.10 -9.28
CA ALA A 156 7.32 -1.85 -8.67
C ALA A 156 5.79 -1.82 -8.58
N LEU A 157 5.09 -2.18 -9.66
CA LEU A 157 3.62 -2.27 -9.70
C LEU A 157 3.08 -3.27 -8.69
N THR A 158 3.70 -4.45 -8.57
CA THR A 158 3.29 -5.46 -7.57
C THR A 158 3.36 -4.91 -6.14
N TRP A 159 4.41 -4.18 -5.79
CA TRP A 159 4.54 -3.59 -4.44
C TRP A 159 3.58 -2.43 -4.24
N SER A 160 3.50 -1.53 -5.22
CA SER A 160 2.60 -0.39 -5.17
C SER A 160 1.14 -0.81 -5.04
N GLU A 161 0.70 -1.81 -5.80
CA GLU A 161 -0.68 -2.32 -5.74
C GLU A 161 -1.00 -2.87 -4.33
N LYS A 162 -0.10 -3.68 -3.75
CA LYS A 162 -0.27 -4.20 -2.39
C LYS A 162 -0.35 -3.09 -1.35
N VAL A 163 0.49 -2.07 -1.47
CA VAL A 163 0.46 -0.92 -0.56
C VAL A 163 -0.82 -0.11 -0.75
N THR A 164 -1.29 0.08 -1.98
CA THR A 164 -2.56 0.77 -2.25
C THR A 164 -3.76 0.00 -1.66
N ARG A 165 -3.77 -1.34 -1.71
CA ARG A 165 -4.79 -2.15 -1.00
C ARG A 165 -4.75 -1.95 0.51
N ILE A 166 -3.56 -1.85 1.11
CA ILE A 166 -3.41 -1.48 2.53
C ILE A 166 -3.99 -0.10 2.80
N LEU A 167 -3.64 0.90 1.98
CA LEU A 167 -4.15 2.26 2.16
C LEU A 167 -5.69 2.28 2.08
N LYS A 168 -6.29 1.54 1.14
CA LYS A 168 -7.75 1.35 1.09
C LYS A 168 -8.29 0.81 2.40
N SER A 169 -7.74 -0.31 2.88
CA SER A 169 -8.19 -0.95 4.13
C SER A 169 -8.04 -0.03 5.34
N LEU A 170 -6.92 0.68 5.48
CA LEU A 170 -6.68 1.61 6.58
C LEU A 170 -7.64 2.80 6.54
N LEU A 171 -7.90 3.35 5.35
CA LEU A 171 -8.85 4.47 5.20
C LEU A 171 -10.29 4.04 5.48
N THR A 172 -10.72 2.87 5.01
CA THR A 172 -12.04 2.31 5.32
C THR A 172 -12.20 2.07 6.82
N ARG A 173 -11.16 1.54 7.48
CA ARG A 173 -11.16 1.34 8.93
C ARG A 173 -11.21 2.67 9.67
N TYR A 174 -10.41 3.64 9.25
CA TYR A 174 -10.41 4.99 9.83
C TYR A 174 -11.76 5.70 9.69
N GLN A 175 -12.50 5.50 8.59
CA GLN A 175 -13.86 6.03 8.46
C GLN A 175 -14.85 5.47 9.49
N LYS A 176 -14.64 4.22 9.93
CA LYS A 176 -15.49 3.54 10.93
C LYS A 176 -15.08 3.89 12.37
N GLU A 177 -13.77 3.88 12.64
CA GLU A 177 -13.20 3.99 13.99
C GLU A 177 -12.76 5.41 14.36
N GLY A 178 -12.47 6.27 13.38
CA GLY A 178 -11.94 7.61 13.60
C GLY A 178 -10.60 7.60 14.36
N GLU A 179 -10.41 8.61 15.21
CA GLU A 179 -9.18 8.79 16.01
C GLU A 179 -8.89 7.62 16.95
N ALA A 180 -9.90 6.83 17.34
CA ALA A 180 -9.72 5.66 18.19
C ALA A 180 -8.76 4.62 17.57
N MET A 181 -8.68 4.57 16.24
CA MET A 181 -7.74 3.73 15.50
C MET A 181 -6.27 4.07 15.78
N LEU A 182 -6.01 5.33 16.14
CA LEU A 182 -4.67 5.88 16.37
C LEU A 182 -4.32 6.02 17.85
N GLU A 183 -5.24 5.70 18.75
CA GLU A 183 -5.01 5.76 20.19
C GLU A 183 -3.94 4.76 20.63
N ASN A 184 -3.01 5.23 21.45
CA ASN A 184 -1.94 4.44 22.06
C ASN A 184 -1.07 3.65 21.07
N THR A 185 -1.02 4.05 19.79
CA THR A 185 -0.26 3.35 18.75
C THR A 185 0.61 4.30 17.91
N GLY A 186 1.50 3.75 17.09
CA GLY A 186 2.32 4.51 16.14
C GLY A 186 1.97 4.21 14.69
N VAL A 187 2.04 5.23 13.84
CA VAL A 187 1.98 5.09 12.38
C VAL A 187 3.40 5.03 11.84
N TYR A 188 3.71 4.00 11.06
CA TYR A 188 5.04 3.78 10.49
C TYR A 188 4.94 3.51 9.00
N VAL A 189 5.90 4.02 8.23
CA VAL A 189 5.95 3.85 6.78
C VAL A 189 7.28 3.22 6.38
N CYS A 190 7.21 2.12 5.61
CA CYS A 190 8.41 1.52 5.02
C CYS A 190 8.99 2.45 3.96
N THR A 191 10.22 2.92 4.15
CA THR A 191 10.93 3.84 3.25
C THR A 191 11.24 3.27 1.86
N ILE A 192 11.02 1.96 1.66
CA ILE A 192 11.37 1.24 0.43
C ILE A 192 10.15 1.00 -0.46
N CYS A 193 9.01 0.57 0.11
CA CYS A 193 7.81 0.26 -0.67
C CYS A 193 6.59 1.11 -0.31
N GLY A 194 6.64 1.91 0.77
CA GLY A 194 5.52 2.72 1.22
C GLY A 194 4.48 2.00 2.07
N PHE A 195 4.69 0.73 2.43
CA PHE A 195 3.79 -0.01 3.32
C PHE A 195 3.58 0.75 4.64
N VAL A 196 2.31 1.02 4.96
CA VAL A 196 1.89 1.70 6.18
C VAL A 196 1.52 0.65 7.23
N TYR A 197 2.09 0.79 8.42
CA TYR A 197 1.82 -0.03 9.58
C TYR A 197 1.30 0.83 10.72
N ILE A 198 0.21 0.41 11.36
CA ILE A 198 -0.35 1.05 12.54
C ILE A 198 -0.33 0.01 13.66
N GLY A 199 0.53 0.23 14.66
CA GLY A 199 0.73 -0.71 15.76
C GLY A 199 1.91 -0.33 16.67
N ASP A 200 1.96 -0.90 17.87
CA ASP A 200 3.01 -0.62 18.85
C ASP A 200 4.33 -1.30 18.52
N LYS A 201 4.25 -2.50 17.93
CA LYS A 201 5.40 -3.35 17.66
C LYS A 201 5.54 -3.59 16.17
N LEU A 202 6.51 -2.92 15.56
CA LEU A 202 6.86 -3.12 14.16
C LEU A 202 7.13 -4.59 13.84
N PRO A 203 6.70 -5.08 12.65
CA PRO A 203 7.08 -6.42 12.19
C PRO A 203 8.59 -6.47 11.95
N GLU A 204 9.24 -7.62 12.22
CA GLU A 204 10.69 -7.78 12.04
C GLU A 204 11.16 -7.45 10.61
N VAL A 205 10.34 -7.80 9.63
CA VAL A 205 10.53 -7.50 8.21
C VAL A 205 9.26 -6.92 7.61
N CYS A 206 9.41 -6.01 6.65
CA CYS A 206 8.30 -5.45 5.89
C CYS A 206 7.55 -6.58 5.15
N PRO A 207 6.22 -6.72 5.29
CA PRO A 207 5.47 -7.80 4.66
C PRO A 207 5.46 -7.69 3.12
N VAL A 208 5.65 -6.49 2.56
CA VAL A 208 5.63 -6.26 1.11
C VAL A 208 7.00 -6.49 0.47
N CYS A 209 8.01 -5.70 0.83
CA CYS A 209 9.33 -5.76 0.17
C CYS A 209 10.42 -6.50 0.97
N LYS A 210 10.08 -7.05 2.14
CA LYS A 210 10.96 -7.90 2.98
C LYS A 210 12.22 -7.22 3.52
N VAL A 211 12.29 -5.89 3.51
CA VAL A 211 13.38 -5.17 4.20
C VAL A 211 13.20 -5.20 5.71
N PRO A 212 14.28 -5.11 6.52
CA PRO A 212 14.17 -5.16 7.97
C PRO A 212 13.44 -3.95 8.56
N ASN A 213 12.96 -4.09 9.80
CA ASN A 213 12.16 -3.08 10.51
C ASN A 213 12.82 -1.69 10.68
N TRP A 214 14.15 -1.60 10.73
CA TRP A 214 14.87 -0.32 10.80
C TRP A 214 14.73 0.54 9.53
N LYS A 215 14.14 0.00 8.46
CA LYS A 215 13.75 0.76 7.25
C LYS A 215 12.37 1.40 7.36
N PHE A 216 11.69 1.28 8.49
CA PHE A 216 10.45 2.00 8.76
C PHE A 216 10.76 3.34 9.42
N GLU A 217 10.09 4.39 8.95
CA GLU A 217 10.09 5.71 9.59
C GLU A 217 8.77 5.90 10.32
N LYS A 218 8.83 6.38 11.57
CA LYS A 218 7.64 6.78 12.31
C LYS A 218 7.11 8.08 11.72
N VAL A 219 5.83 8.13 11.41
CA VAL A 219 5.15 9.35 10.98
C VAL A 219 4.74 10.11 12.22
N GLU A 220 5.32 11.28 12.41
CA GLU A 220 4.88 12.21 13.44
C GLU A 220 3.73 13.06 12.86
N GLY A 221 2.59 13.07 13.56
CA GLY A 221 1.48 13.96 13.24
C GLY A 221 1.97 15.42 13.32
N ARG A 222 1.57 16.24 12.34
CA ARG A 222 1.81 17.68 12.36
C ARG A 222 0.75 18.39 13.19
#